data_AF-A0A0Q7MB04-F1
#
_entry.id   AF-A0A0Q7MB04-F1
#
_cell.length_a   1.000
_cell.length_b   1.000
_cell.length_c   1.000
_cell.angle_alpha   90.00
_cell.angle_beta   90.00
_cell.angle_gamma   90.00
#
_symmetry.space_group_name_H-M   'P 1'
#
loop_
_entity.id
_entity.type
_entity.pdbx_description
1 polymer ?
#
loop_
_entity_poly.entity_id
_entity_poly.type
_entity_poly.pdbx_seq_one_letter_code
_entity_poly.pdbx_strand_id
1 'polypeptide(L)'
;MARQRREPSFQEVVDALKATPTASTAIPEAPGIYADGTVIAPDGRAYLEVASDVSSAVAFDAAAAGAQVVWDSCGCGGYCALTWFDEAEVARMVASGRPTIRRTKKAYGSIAEHRSADGRALLLVERDVRWGSVLG
;
A
#
# COMPACT_ATOMS: atom_id res chain seq x y z
N MET A 1 -48.10 -30.70 14.05
CA MET A 1 -48.19 -29.63 13.01
C MET A 1 -46.83 -28.96 12.91
N ALA A 2 -45.94 -29.41 12.02
CA ALA A 2 -44.59 -28.84 11.88
C ALA A 2 -44.64 -27.63 10.94
N ARG A 3 -44.18 -26.47 11.40
CA ARG A 3 -44.16 -25.21 10.66
C ARG A 3 -43.01 -25.29 9.64
N GLN A 4 -43.33 -25.48 8.36
CA GLN A 4 -42.35 -25.52 7.28
C GLN A 4 -41.70 -24.12 7.17
N ARG A 5 -40.41 -24.02 7.51
CA ARG A 5 -39.64 -22.78 7.32
C ARG A 5 -39.45 -22.59 5.82
N ARG A 6 -39.97 -21.50 5.27
CA ARG A 6 -39.72 -21.11 3.88
C ARG A 6 -38.24 -20.77 3.72
N GLU A 7 -37.62 -21.34 2.71
CA GLU A 7 -36.28 -20.94 2.29
C GLU A 7 -36.35 -19.55 1.62
N PRO A 8 -35.39 -18.66 1.89
CA PRO A 8 -35.37 -17.34 1.29
C PRO A 8 -35.17 -17.45 -0.22
N SER A 9 -35.89 -16.64 -0.96
CA SER A 9 -35.73 -16.50 -2.40
C SER A 9 -34.38 -15.87 -2.74
N PHE A 10 -33.91 -16.10 -3.96
CA PHE A 10 -32.67 -15.49 -4.46
C PHE A 10 -32.69 -13.95 -4.33
N GLN A 11 -33.84 -13.33 -4.55
CA GLN A 11 -34.02 -11.90 -4.39
C GLN A 11 -33.85 -11.46 -2.93
N GLU A 12 -34.43 -12.19 -1.98
CA GLU A 12 -34.26 -11.93 -0.54
C GLU A 12 -32.81 -12.12 -0.09
N VAL A 13 -32.08 -13.07 -0.69
CA VAL A 13 -30.64 -13.26 -0.45
C VAL A 13 -29.84 -12.07 -0.99
N VAL A 14 -30.13 -11.61 -2.22
CA VAL A 14 -29.46 -10.45 -2.82
C VAL A 14 -29.75 -9.17 -2.04
N ASP A 15 -30.99 -8.95 -1.63
CA ASP A 15 -31.37 -7.78 -0.84
C ASP A 15 -30.77 -7.83 0.57
N ALA A 16 -30.69 -9.01 1.19
CA ALA A 16 -29.96 -9.19 2.46
C ALA A 16 -28.45 -8.92 2.31
N LEU A 17 -27.83 -9.33 1.20
CA LEU A 17 -26.42 -9.04 0.92
C LEU A 17 -26.18 -7.54 0.68
N LYS A 18 -27.10 -6.85 0.00
CA LYS A 18 -27.03 -5.39 -0.21
C LYS A 18 -27.32 -4.59 1.06
N ALA A 19 -28.21 -5.10 1.91
CA ALA A 19 -28.61 -4.46 3.16
C ALA A 19 -27.67 -4.77 4.33
N THR A 20 -26.80 -5.78 4.19
CA THR A 20 -25.70 -5.99 5.13
C THR A 20 -24.76 -4.79 4.97
N PRO A 21 -24.66 -3.90 5.98
CA PRO A 21 -23.63 -2.88 5.95
C PRO A 21 -22.33 -3.66 5.84
N THR A 22 -21.55 -3.43 4.77
CA THR A 22 -20.17 -3.88 4.73
C THR A 22 -19.60 -3.45 6.06
N ALA A 23 -19.30 -4.42 6.93
CA ALA A 23 -18.71 -4.14 8.22
C ALA A 23 -17.52 -3.26 7.90
N SER A 24 -17.64 -1.99 8.27
CA SER A 24 -16.56 -1.04 8.13
C SER A 24 -15.47 -1.63 8.98
N THR A 25 -14.52 -2.32 8.34
CA THR A 25 -13.28 -2.72 8.95
C THR A 25 -12.76 -1.45 9.59
N ALA A 26 -12.70 -1.42 10.93
CA ALA A 26 -12.37 -0.21 11.66
C ALA A 26 -11.15 0.42 11.00
N ILE A 27 -11.29 1.67 10.51
CA ILE A 27 -10.19 2.33 9.84
C ILE A 27 -9.06 2.36 10.87
N PRO A 28 -7.94 1.70 10.60
CA PRO A 28 -6.92 1.60 11.62
C PRO A 28 -6.41 3.00 11.99
N GLU A 29 -6.41 3.32 13.28
CA GLU A 29 -6.25 4.70 13.77
C GLU A 29 -4.81 5.22 13.72
N ALA A 30 -3.83 4.38 13.37
CA ALA A 30 -2.41 4.73 13.37
C ALA A 30 -1.77 4.52 11.99
N PRO A 31 -0.83 5.38 11.56
CA PRO A 31 -0.07 5.16 10.34
C PRO A 31 0.77 3.89 10.43
N GLY A 32 0.79 3.07 9.37
CA GLY A 32 1.51 1.80 9.37
C GLY A 32 1.06 0.83 8.29
N ILE A 33 1.66 -0.37 8.30
CA ILE A 33 1.26 -1.51 7.47
C ILE A 33 0.48 -2.48 8.36
N TYR A 34 -0.66 -2.95 7.87
CA TYR A 34 -1.57 -3.84 8.59
C TYR A 34 -1.45 -5.29 8.12
N ALA A 35 -1.98 -6.22 8.92
CA ALA A 35 -1.86 -7.65 8.66
C ALA A 35 -2.51 -8.10 7.34
N ASP A 36 -3.45 -7.32 6.81
CA ASP A 36 -4.12 -7.51 5.52
C ASP A 36 -3.34 -6.89 4.34
N GLY A 37 -2.18 -6.28 4.59
CA GLY A 37 -1.38 -5.56 3.60
C GLY A 37 -1.84 -4.12 3.35
N THR A 38 -2.86 -3.64 4.06
CA THR A 38 -3.31 -2.24 3.96
C THR A 38 -2.23 -1.32 4.54
N VAL A 39 -1.91 -0.25 3.80
CA VAL A 39 -1.01 0.81 4.26
C VAL A 39 -1.85 2.03 4.63
N ILE A 40 -1.75 2.48 5.88
CA ILE A 40 -2.36 3.73 6.35
C ILE A 40 -1.27 4.80 6.44
N ALA A 41 -1.45 5.89 5.69
CA ALA A 41 -0.53 7.01 5.68
C ALA A 41 -0.74 7.97 6.87
N PRO A 42 0.23 8.86 7.16
CA PRO A 42 0.12 9.84 8.25
C PRO A 42 -1.08 10.80 8.12
N ASP A 43 -1.60 11.00 6.90
CA ASP A 43 -2.80 11.78 6.65
C ASP A 43 -4.11 10.97 6.81
N GLY A 44 -4.02 9.71 7.26
CA GLY A 44 -5.14 8.80 7.44
C GLY A 44 -5.62 8.11 6.16
N ARG A 45 -4.97 8.35 5.00
CA ARG A 45 -5.38 7.71 3.75
C ARG A 45 -4.95 6.23 3.74
N ALA A 46 -5.89 5.37 3.37
CA ALA A 46 -5.65 3.95 3.15
C ALA A 46 -5.21 3.68 1.71
N TYR A 47 -4.22 2.81 1.55
CA TYR A 47 -3.72 2.34 0.27
C TYR A 47 -3.67 0.80 0.26
N LEU A 48 -4.17 0.21 -0.81
CA LEU A 48 -4.15 -1.22 -1.06
C LEU A 48 -3.07 -1.55 -2.10
N GLU A 49 -2.36 -2.65 -1.90
CA GLU A 49 -1.37 -3.11 -2.88
C GLU A 49 -2.06 -3.42 -4.21
N VAL A 50 -1.54 -2.87 -5.30
CA VAL A 50 -2.01 -3.15 -6.67
C VAL A 50 -0.95 -3.84 -7.52
N ALA A 51 0.32 -3.70 -7.16
CA ALA A 51 1.42 -4.39 -7.80
C ALA A 51 2.58 -4.59 -6.82
N SER A 52 3.08 -5.81 -6.73
CA SER A 52 4.30 -6.15 -6.01
C SER A 52 5.52 -6.15 -6.95
N ASP A 53 6.70 -5.95 -6.37
CA ASP A 53 8.01 -6.04 -7.05
C ASP A 53 8.14 -5.17 -8.32
N VAL A 54 7.60 -3.95 -8.28
CA VAL A 54 7.64 -3.02 -9.41
C VAL A 54 9.07 -2.67 -9.81
N SER A 55 9.28 -2.50 -11.12
CA SER A 55 10.61 -2.20 -11.66
C SER A 55 11.07 -0.78 -11.29
N SER A 56 12.39 -0.54 -11.31
CA SER A 56 12.96 0.81 -11.13
C SER A 56 12.38 1.86 -12.06
N ALA A 57 12.01 1.49 -13.30
CA ALA A 57 11.42 2.42 -14.26
C ALA A 57 10.00 2.81 -13.84
N VAL A 58 9.17 1.83 -13.50
CA VAL A 58 7.78 2.04 -13.04
C VAL A 58 7.75 2.85 -11.74
N ALA A 59 8.61 2.52 -10.78
CA ALA A 59 8.73 3.27 -9.54
C ALA A 59 9.10 4.74 -9.80
N PHE A 60 10.07 4.98 -10.70
CA PHE A 60 10.45 6.33 -11.10
C PHE A 60 9.29 7.10 -11.74
N ASP A 61 8.59 6.49 -12.69
CA ASP A 61 7.48 7.14 -13.39
C ASP A 61 6.33 7.47 -12.42
N ALA A 62 6.03 6.56 -11.47
CA ALA A 62 5.03 6.79 -10.43
C ALA A 62 5.44 7.95 -9.49
N ALA A 63 6.67 7.97 -9.00
CA ALA A 63 7.18 9.07 -8.16
C ALA A 63 7.18 10.41 -8.91
N ALA A 64 7.59 10.41 -10.19
CA ALA A 64 7.55 11.60 -11.04
C ALA A 64 6.12 12.10 -11.30
N ALA A 65 5.13 11.20 -11.28
CA ALA A 65 3.71 11.54 -11.35
C ALA A 65 3.10 11.97 -9.99
N GLY A 66 3.92 12.07 -8.93
CA GLY A 66 3.49 12.53 -7.61
C GLY A 66 3.08 11.41 -6.65
N ALA A 67 3.52 10.17 -6.86
CA ALA A 67 3.34 9.11 -5.87
C ALA A 67 4.05 9.45 -4.56
N GLN A 68 3.39 9.18 -3.43
CA GLN A 68 4.04 9.24 -2.12
C GLN A 68 5.05 8.10 -2.00
N VAL A 69 6.15 8.31 -1.27
CA VAL A 69 7.15 7.27 -1.01
C VAL A 69 7.23 7.01 0.48
N VAL A 70 7.21 5.73 0.86
CA VAL A 70 7.44 5.28 2.23
C VAL A 70 8.48 4.17 2.22
N TRP A 71 9.36 4.14 3.23
CA TRP A 71 10.43 3.17 3.32
C TRP A 71 10.37 2.36 4.62
N ASP A 72 10.32 1.04 4.45
CA ASP A 72 10.59 0.05 5.50
C ASP A 72 12.05 -0.43 5.34
N SER A 73 12.96 0.17 6.11
CA SER A 73 14.38 -0.17 6.06
C SER A 73 14.69 -1.60 6.52
N CYS A 74 13.82 -2.20 7.35
CA CYS A 74 13.98 -3.56 7.86
C CYS A 74 13.26 -4.59 6.98
N GLY A 75 12.24 -4.17 6.21
CA GLY A 75 11.33 -5.05 5.48
C GLY A 75 10.67 -6.05 6.42
N CYS A 76 10.15 -5.56 7.54
CA CYS A 76 9.44 -6.31 8.56
C CYS A 76 7.94 -5.99 8.58
N GLY A 77 7.44 -5.32 7.54
CA GLY A 77 6.06 -4.87 7.46
C GLY A 77 5.80 -3.69 8.40
N GLY A 78 6.76 -2.76 8.52
CA GLY A 78 6.61 -1.54 9.31
C GLY A 78 6.72 -1.72 10.84
N TYR A 79 7.07 -2.91 11.34
CA TYR A 79 7.28 -3.15 12.78
C TYR A 79 8.39 -2.28 13.37
N CYS A 80 9.45 -2.00 12.59
CA CYS A 80 10.58 -1.16 12.98
C CYS A 80 10.37 0.33 12.65
N ALA A 81 9.11 0.75 12.49
CA ALA A 81 8.67 2.04 11.97
C ALA A 81 8.96 2.26 10.49
N LEU A 82 8.17 3.16 9.89
CA LEU A 82 8.25 3.55 8.49
C LEU A 82 8.82 4.96 8.38
N THR A 83 9.68 5.18 7.38
CA THR A 83 10.13 6.51 7.01
C THR A 83 9.24 7.04 5.89
N TRP A 84 8.49 8.10 6.19
CA TRP A 84 7.61 8.77 5.23
C TRP A 84 8.33 9.96 4.63
N PHE A 85 8.40 10.04 3.32
CA PHE A 85 9.05 11.15 2.63
C PHE A 85 8.02 12.19 2.20
N ASP A 86 8.37 13.47 2.39
CA ASP A 86 7.55 14.57 1.91
C ASP A 86 7.71 14.79 0.39
N GLU A 87 6.87 15.66 -0.18
CA GLU A 87 6.88 15.94 -1.63
C GLU A 87 8.23 16.50 -2.11
N ALA A 88 8.92 17.29 -1.28
CA ALA A 88 10.21 17.87 -1.64
C ALA A 88 11.31 16.80 -1.65
N GLU A 89 11.26 15.85 -0.70
CA GLU A 89 12.13 14.68 -0.65
C GLU A 89 11.92 13.77 -1.86
N VAL A 90 10.66 13.45 -2.20
CA VAL A 90 10.35 12.67 -3.39
C VAL A 90 10.81 13.39 -4.66
N ALA A 91 10.62 14.71 -4.75
CA ALA A 91 11.13 15.49 -5.88
C ALA A 91 12.66 15.41 -6.00
N ARG A 92 13.40 15.41 -4.87
CA ARG A 92 14.87 15.19 -4.88
C ARG A 92 15.24 13.78 -5.32
N MET A 93 14.48 12.76 -4.94
CA MET A 93 14.67 11.39 -5.43
C MET A 93 14.48 11.32 -6.95
N VAL A 94 13.39 11.87 -7.46
CA VAL A 94 13.10 11.93 -8.91
C VAL A 94 14.18 12.71 -9.66
N ALA A 95 14.63 13.84 -9.14
CA ALA A 95 15.73 14.61 -9.75
C ALA A 95 17.05 13.83 -9.81
N SER A 96 17.22 12.83 -8.94
CA SER A 96 18.40 11.95 -8.92
C SER A 96 18.31 10.77 -9.90
N GLY A 97 17.21 10.62 -10.63
CA GLY A 97 16.99 9.55 -11.60
C GLY A 97 16.31 8.32 -10.99
N ARG A 98 16.50 7.15 -11.62
CA ARG A 98 15.81 5.90 -11.24
C ARG A 98 16.41 5.28 -9.96
N PRO A 99 15.58 4.64 -9.11
CA PRO A 99 16.09 3.90 -7.97
C PRO A 99 16.89 2.68 -8.42
N THR A 100 17.92 2.33 -7.66
CA THR A 100 18.66 1.08 -7.80
C THR A 100 18.13 0.06 -6.80
N ILE A 101 17.54 -1.02 -7.30
CA ILE A 101 17.01 -2.11 -6.47
C ILE A 101 18.06 -3.23 -6.43
N ARG A 102 18.63 -3.51 -5.25
CA ARG A 102 19.64 -4.58 -5.13
C ARG A 102 18.98 -5.91 -4.78
N ARG A 103 19.07 -6.88 -5.69
CA ARG A 103 18.62 -8.26 -5.48
C ARG A 103 19.79 -9.21 -5.68
N THR A 104 20.42 -9.61 -4.58
CA THR A 104 21.59 -10.50 -4.56
C THR A 104 21.39 -11.58 -3.48
N LYS A 105 22.30 -12.55 -3.41
CA LYS A 105 22.30 -13.56 -2.33
C LYS A 105 22.40 -12.96 -0.92
N LYS A 106 22.94 -11.74 -0.76
CA LYS A 106 23.22 -11.09 0.53
C LYS A 106 22.37 -9.85 0.81
N ALA A 107 21.55 -9.41 -0.15
CA ALA A 107 20.85 -8.14 -0.13
C ALA A 107 19.56 -8.28 -0.93
N TYR A 108 18.45 -7.81 -0.39
CA TYR A 108 17.16 -7.87 -1.07
C TYR A 108 16.44 -6.54 -0.87
N GLY A 109 16.13 -5.86 -1.96
CA GLY A 109 15.24 -4.72 -2.00
C GLY A 109 14.03 -5.00 -2.90
N SER A 110 12.89 -4.43 -2.51
CA SER A 110 11.62 -4.49 -3.22
C SER A 110 10.96 -3.11 -3.22
N ILE A 111 10.12 -2.89 -4.21
CA ILE A 111 9.20 -1.76 -4.25
C ILE A 111 7.84 -2.35 -4.61
N ALA A 112 6.79 -1.99 -3.87
CA ALA A 112 5.41 -2.28 -4.19
C ALA A 112 4.65 -0.97 -4.48
N GLU A 113 3.73 -1.01 -5.43
CA GLU A 113 2.79 0.08 -5.68
C GLU A 113 1.48 -0.21 -4.96
N HIS A 114 1.04 0.77 -4.19
CA HIS A 114 -0.27 0.79 -3.56
C HIS A 114 -1.10 1.95 -4.12
N ARG A 115 -2.42 1.75 -4.13
CA ARG A 115 -3.39 2.75 -4.57
C ARG A 115 -4.45 2.99 -3.51
N SER A 116 -4.81 4.24 -3.33
CA SER A 116 -5.95 4.64 -2.53
C SER A 116 -7.24 4.64 -3.36
N ALA A 117 -8.39 4.73 -2.68
CA ALA A 117 -9.69 4.78 -3.33
C ALA A 117 -9.88 6.02 -4.25
N ASP A 118 -9.20 7.14 -3.95
CA ASP A 118 -9.19 8.36 -4.78
C ASP A 118 -8.13 8.32 -5.90
N GLY A 119 -7.44 7.19 -6.08
CA GLY A 119 -6.50 6.94 -7.18
C GLY A 119 -5.07 7.43 -6.94
N ARG A 120 -4.74 7.99 -5.77
CA ARG A 120 -3.38 8.37 -5.43
C ARG A 120 -2.48 7.14 -5.30
N ALA A 121 -1.24 7.30 -5.74
CA ALA A 121 -0.22 6.25 -5.67
C ALA A 121 0.66 6.41 -4.44
N LEU A 122 1.06 5.29 -3.87
CA LEU A 122 2.09 5.17 -2.85
C LEU A 122 3.06 4.07 -3.26
N LEU A 123 4.36 4.35 -3.12
CA LEU A 123 5.43 3.39 -3.30
C LEU A 123 5.92 2.94 -1.93
N LEU A 124 5.66 1.69 -1.58
CA LEU A 124 6.26 1.04 -0.42
C LEU A 124 7.61 0.48 -0.86
N VAL A 125 8.67 1.12 -0.39
CA VAL A 125 10.06 0.70 -0.61
C VAL A 125 10.50 -0.13 0.57
N GLU A 126 11.16 -1.26 0.33
CA GLU A 126 11.65 -2.12 1.39
C GLU A 126 13.15 -2.40 1.22
N ARG A 127 13.87 -2.35 2.35
CA ARG A 127 15.25 -2.82 2.49
C ARG A 127 16.21 -2.18 1.47
N ASP A 128 16.97 -2.99 0.72
CA ASP A 128 18.14 -2.60 -0.09
C ASP A 128 17.75 -1.93 -1.43
N VAL A 129 17.08 -0.79 -1.33
CA VAL A 129 16.82 0.13 -2.44
C VAL A 129 17.64 1.40 -2.20
N ARG A 130 18.19 1.98 -3.27
CA ARG A 130 18.86 3.28 -3.21
C ARG A 130 18.21 4.25 -4.17
N TRP A 131 17.94 5.46 -3.71
CA TRP A 131 17.35 6.51 -4.53
C TRP A 131 17.93 7.88 -4.19
N GLY A 132 18.83 8.34 -5.05
CA GLY A 132 19.60 9.56 -4.80
C GLY A 132 20.39 9.49 -3.50
N SER A 133 20.52 10.64 -2.82
CA SER A 133 21.10 10.74 -1.48
C SER A 133 20.06 10.68 -0.36
N VAL A 134 18.78 10.52 -0.69
CA VAL A 134 17.66 10.59 0.28
C VAL A 134 17.37 9.21 0.87
N LEU A 135 17.40 8.17 0.05
CA LEU A 135 17.10 6.79 0.45
C LEU A 135 18.32 5.91 0.14
N GLY A 136 18.92 5.26 1.14
CA GLY A 136 20.08 4.39 0.91
C GLY A 136 20.63 3.62 2.09
#